data_AF-A0A0R0DM80-F1
#
_entry.id   AF-A0A0R0DM80-F1
#
_cell.length_a   1.000
_cell.length_b   1.000
_cell.length_c   1.000
_cell.angle_alpha   90.00
_cell.angle_beta   90.00
_cell.angle_gamma   90.00
#
_symmetry.space_group_name_H-M   'P 1'
#
loop_
_entity.id
_entity.type
_entity.pdbx_description
1 polymer ?
#
loop_
_entity_poly.entity_id
_entity_poly.type
_entity_poly.pdbx_seq_one_letter_code
_entity_poly.pdbx_strand_id
1 'polypeptide(L)'
;MNRRLPILAFAMLMLLPGLAAAQVYKCKGKSGETVYSEFPCDASAQPMKLRDDPVAAAAATVADGTGTPAPQENNVSAPTTGEVDRSAERECVANATASIYGPSNDRVAAHQQQMAMLNEQLAGADAQHSQALRARMATLRQAITREHANANTLVNAARRRCIEQYRTTP
;
A
#
# COMPACT_ATOMS: atom_id res chain seq x y z
N MET A 1 35.78 -36.90 -10.66
CA MET A 1 34.51 -36.42 -11.23
C MET A 1 33.71 -35.70 -10.15
N ASN A 2 33.51 -34.40 -10.35
CA ASN A 2 33.15 -33.41 -9.33
C ASN A 2 31.65 -33.46 -8.95
N ARG A 3 31.29 -34.35 -8.02
CA ARG A 3 29.92 -34.46 -7.46
C ARG A 3 29.46 -33.28 -6.59
N ARG A 4 30.33 -32.31 -6.30
CA ARG A 4 29.99 -31.13 -5.48
C ARG A 4 29.45 -29.95 -6.28
N LEU A 5 29.65 -29.95 -7.60
CA LEU A 5 29.17 -28.91 -8.50
C LEU A 5 27.63 -28.77 -8.57
N PRO A 6 26.83 -29.86 -8.61
CA PRO A 6 25.37 -29.71 -8.70
C PRO A 6 24.74 -29.18 -7.40
N ILE A 7 25.33 -29.46 -6.23
CA ILE A 7 24.82 -29.00 -4.93
C ILE A 7 25.06 -27.49 -4.77
N LEU A 8 26.23 -27.00 -5.19
CA LEU A 8 26.54 -25.57 -5.19
C LEU A 8 25.65 -24.80 -6.17
N ALA A 9 25.39 -25.35 -7.36
CA ALA A 9 24.49 -24.72 -8.33
C ALA A 9 23.03 -24.65 -7.83
N PHE A 10 22.56 -25.69 -7.14
CA PHE A 10 21.19 -25.72 -6.58
C PHE A 10 21.03 -24.79 -5.37
N ALA A 11 22.05 -24.69 -4.52
CA ALA A 11 22.05 -23.75 -3.39
C ALA A 11 22.11 -22.28 -3.84
N MET A 12 22.80 -22.00 -4.95
CA MET A 12 22.87 -20.65 -5.53
C MET A 12 21.55 -20.23 -6.19
N LEU A 13 20.79 -21.18 -6.75
CA LEU A 13 19.48 -20.92 -7.36
C LEU A 13 18.37 -20.61 -6.33
N MET A 14 18.49 -21.11 -5.10
CA MET A 14 17.57 -20.81 -3.99
C MET A 14 17.86 -19.46 -3.31
N LEU A 15 18.98 -18.81 -3.65
CA LEU A 15 19.35 -17.49 -3.14
C LEU A 15 18.87 -16.33 -4.03
N LEU A 16 18.09 -16.59 -5.09
CA LEU A 16 17.46 -15.48 -5.83
C LEU A 16 16.38 -14.86 -4.93
N PRO A 17 16.59 -13.62 -4.41
CA PRO A 17 15.51 -12.93 -3.74
C PRO A 17 14.41 -12.74 -4.79
N GLY A 18 13.23 -13.29 -4.51
CA GLY A 18 12.05 -12.98 -5.31
C GLY A 18 11.95 -11.47 -5.38
N LEU A 19 11.91 -10.92 -6.60
CA LEU A 19 11.69 -9.50 -6.86
C LEU A 19 10.27 -9.16 -6.39
N ALA A 20 10.12 -9.04 -5.08
CA ALA A 20 8.94 -8.46 -4.46
C ALA A 20 9.01 -6.97 -4.77
N ALA A 21 8.23 -6.54 -5.76
CA ALA A 21 8.01 -5.13 -6.02
C ALA A 21 7.26 -4.53 -4.83
N ALA A 22 8.01 -4.15 -3.78
CA ALA A 22 7.47 -3.51 -2.59
C ALA A 22 7.09 -2.08 -2.95
N GLN A 23 5.82 -1.86 -3.28
CA GLN A 23 5.28 -0.52 -3.44
C GLN A 23 5.15 0.09 -2.04
N VAL A 24 5.92 1.14 -1.77
CA VAL A 24 5.86 1.86 -0.51
C VAL A 24 4.82 2.97 -0.64
N TYR A 25 3.78 2.90 0.18
CA TYR A 25 2.73 3.91 0.26
C TYR A 25 3.11 4.95 1.32
N LYS A 26 2.87 6.23 1.00
CA LYS A 26 3.00 7.30 1.98
C LYS A 26 1.68 7.45 2.72
N CYS A 27 1.74 7.27 4.02
CA CYS A 27 0.58 7.27 4.89
C CYS A 27 0.62 8.47 5.82
N LYS A 28 -0.51 9.14 6.02
CA LYS A 28 -0.60 10.20 7.01
C LYS A 28 -1.11 9.63 8.33
N GLY A 29 -0.30 9.72 9.37
CA GLY A 29 -0.68 9.38 10.74
C GLY A 29 -1.62 10.41 11.35
N LYS A 30 -2.30 10.01 12.43
CA LYS A 30 -3.36 10.78 13.10
C LYS A 30 -2.87 12.10 13.72
N SER A 31 -1.56 12.18 14.01
CA SER A 31 -0.83 13.35 14.52
C SER A 31 -0.31 14.29 13.40
N GLY A 32 -0.51 13.92 12.13
CA GLY A 32 0.07 14.60 10.98
C GLY A 32 1.44 14.07 10.52
N GLU A 33 2.02 13.11 11.24
CA GLU A 33 3.27 12.43 10.85
C GLU A 33 3.11 11.62 9.55
N THR A 34 4.15 11.57 8.71
CA THR A 34 4.13 10.73 7.49
C THR A 34 4.84 9.42 7.77
N VAL A 35 4.11 8.31 7.74
CA VAL A 35 4.61 6.95 7.92
C VAL A 35 4.67 6.27 6.56
N TYR A 36 5.69 5.46 6.32
CA TYR A 36 5.82 4.67 5.10
C TYR A 36 5.38 3.23 5.38
N SER A 37 4.50 2.70 4.54
CA SER A 37 3.93 1.37 4.70
C SER A 37 4.02 0.60 3.38
N GLU A 38 4.24 -0.70 3.45
CA GLU A 38 4.17 -1.59 2.28
C GLU A 38 2.73 -1.81 1.79
N PHE A 39 1.74 -1.36 2.58
CA PHE A 39 0.31 -1.46 2.29
C PHE A 39 -0.36 -0.07 2.27
N PRO A 40 -1.39 0.15 1.44
CA PRO A 40 -2.12 1.42 1.41
C PRO A 40 -2.74 1.70 2.77
N CYS A 41 -2.51 2.90 3.32
CA CYS A 41 -3.09 3.28 4.62
C CYS A 41 -4.46 3.94 4.51
N ASP A 42 -4.90 4.28 3.31
CA ASP A 42 -6.24 4.78 3.03
C ASP A 42 -6.51 4.68 1.52
N ALA A 43 -7.73 5.00 1.08
CA ALA A 43 -8.10 4.93 -0.33
C ALA A 43 -7.45 5.97 -1.23
N SER A 44 -6.87 7.02 -0.65
CA SER A 44 -6.09 8.03 -1.36
C SER A 44 -4.58 7.76 -1.31
N ALA A 45 -4.15 6.68 -0.66
CA ALA A 45 -2.73 6.37 -0.48
C ALA A 45 -2.09 6.11 -1.86
N GLN A 46 -1.29 7.08 -2.30
CA GLN A 46 -0.58 6.99 -3.56
C GLN A 46 0.69 6.16 -3.36
N PRO A 47 0.95 5.16 -4.24
CA PRO A 47 2.20 4.43 -4.23
C PRO A 47 3.33 5.41 -4.56
N MET A 48 4.29 5.56 -3.65
CA MET A 48 5.47 6.38 -3.89
C MET A 48 6.44 5.57 -4.75
N LYS A 49 6.72 6.08 -5.95
CA LYS A 49 7.79 5.54 -6.79
C LYS A 49 9.11 5.78 -6.06
N LEU A 50 9.67 4.75 -5.41
CA LEU A 50 11.07 4.79 -5.03
C LEU A 50 11.86 4.96 -6.32
N ARG A 51 12.63 6.05 -6.42
CA ARG A 51 13.52 6.27 -7.54
C ARG A 51 14.61 5.20 -7.44
N ASP A 52 14.57 4.23 -8.33
CA ASP A 52 15.65 3.25 -8.50
C ASP A 52 16.85 3.91 -9.19
N ASP A 53 17.51 4.88 -8.52
CA ASP A 53 18.76 5.45 -9.05
C ASP A 53 19.78 5.67 -7.92
N PRO A 54 21.02 5.18 -8.06
CA PRO A 54 22.11 5.51 -7.16
C PRO A 54 22.45 7.00 -7.28
N VAL A 55 22.58 7.63 -6.11
CA VAL A 55 22.92 9.04 -5.85
C VAL A 55 23.76 9.72 -6.94
N ALA A 56 23.19 10.73 -7.58
CA ALA A 56 23.94 11.86 -8.14
C ALA A 56 23.15 13.15 -7.94
N ALA A 57 23.68 14.02 -7.08
CA ALA A 57 23.22 15.38 -6.89
C ALA A 57 23.41 16.21 -8.17
N ALA A 58 22.39 16.97 -8.57
CA ALA A 58 22.57 18.31 -9.14
C ALA A 58 21.23 19.05 -9.29
N ALA A 59 21.18 20.19 -8.61
CA ALA A 59 20.51 21.45 -8.98
C ALA A 59 18.98 21.48 -9.16
N ALA A 60 18.35 22.09 -8.16
CA ALA A 60 17.18 22.93 -8.35
C ALA A 60 17.51 24.15 -9.22
N THR A 61 16.60 24.53 -10.12
CA THR A 61 16.33 25.94 -10.44
C THR A 61 14.86 26.09 -10.83
N VAL A 62 14.15 26.86 -10.03
CA VAL A 62 12.86 27.50 -10.32
C VAL A 62 13.15 28.83 -11.03
N ALA A 63 12.45 29.12 -12.13
CA ALA A 63 12.12 30.45 -12.68
C ALA A 63 11.33 30.20 -13.99
N ASP A 64 10.00 30.32 -14.03
CA ASP A 64 9.17 31.53 -14.11
C ASP A 64 9.44 32.42 -15.34
N GLY A 65 8.37 32.76 -16.07
CA GLY A 65 8.39 33.82 -17.08
C GLY A 65 7.68 33.57 -18.43
N THR A 66 6.43 34.03 -18.51
CA THR A 66 5.78 34.70 -19.67
C THR A 66 5.38 33.91 -20.92
N GLY A 67 4.08 33.62 -21.04
CA GLY A 67 3.38 33.31 -22.29
C GLY A 67 1.88 33.58 -22.17
N THR A 68 1.46 34.78 -22.57
CA THR A 68 0.14 35.29 -23.01
C THR A 68 -1.14 34.46 -22.69
N PRO A 69 -2.18 35.05 -22.07
CA PRO A 69 -3.48 34.39 -21.91
C PRO A 69 -4.25 34.41 -23.24
N ALA A 70 -4.35 33.26 -23.90
CA ALA A 70 -5.40 33.06 -24.91
C ALA A 70 -6.76 32.96 -24.20
N PRO A 71 -7.86 33.51 -24.76
CA PRO A 71 -9.18 33.29 -24.22
C PRO A 71 -9.53 31.82 -24.42
N GLN A 72 -9.54 31.04 -23.34
CA GLN A 72 -10.22 29.75 -23.35
C GLN A 72 -11.71 30.05 -23.47
N GLU A 73 -12.22 30.02 -24.71
CA GLU A 73 -13.64 29.82 -24.97
C GLU A 73 -14.06 28.56 -24.22
N ASN A 74 -14.92 28.77 -23.22
CA ASN A 74 -15.58 27.73 -22.44
C ASN A 74 -16.53 26.94 -23.36
N ASN A 75 -15.98 26.09 -24.21
CA ASN A 75 -16.76 25.05 -24.88
C ASN A 75 -16.86 23.88 -23.88
N VAL A 76 -17.77 24.02 -22.92
CA VAL A 76 -18.19 22.92 -22.04
C VAL A 76 -18.95 21.94 -22.93
N SER A 77 -18.22 21.13 -23.68
CA SER A 77 -18.78 19.98 -24.37
C SER A 77 -19.36 19.05 -23.30
N ALA A 78 -20.64 18.72 -23.43
CA ALA A 78 -21.27 17.74 -22.56
C ALA A 78 -20.44 16.44 -22.59
N PRO A 79 -20.16 15.83 -21.43
CA PRO A 79 -19.34 14.63 -21.39
C PRO A 79 -20.00 13.55 -22.25
N THR A 80 -19.21 12.95 -23.15
CA THR A 80 -19.68 11.82 -23.95
C THR A 80 -20.03 10.65 -23.02
N THR A 81 -20.98 9.79 -23.40
CA THR A 81 -21.42 8.65 -22.55
C THR A 81 -20.24 7.83 -22.03
N GLY A 82 -19.26 7.53 -22.88
CA GLY A 82 -18.07 6.79 -22.46
C GLY A 82 -17.12 7.56 -21.53
N GLU A 83 -17.21 8.88 -21.44
CA GLU A 83 -16.48 9.66 -20.43
C GLU A 83 -17.18 9.61 -19.07
N VAL A 84 -18.51 9.66 -19.06
CA VAL A 84 -19.35 9.48 -17.87
C VAL A 84 -19.13 8.10 -17.25
N ASP A 85 -19.13 7.04 -18.06
CA ASP A 85 -18.90 5.66 -17.59
C ASP A 85 -17.50 5.48 -16.99
N ARG A 86 -16.48 6.12 -17.59
CA ARG A 86 -15.12 6.10 -17.03
C ARG A 86 -14.99 6.89 -15.73
N SER A 87 -15.69 8.01 -15.58
CA SER A 87 -15.75 8.70 -14.28
C SER A 87 -16.45 7.86 -13.22
N ALA A 88 -17.57 7.23 -13.57
CA ALA A 88 -18.31 6.38 -12.64
C ALA A 88 -17.52 5.12 -12.24
N GLU A 89 -16.74 4.52 -13.17
CA GLU A 89 -15.80 3.43 -12.86
C GLU A 89 -14.77 3.88 -11.81
N ARG A 90 -14.16 5.06 -11.99
CA ARG A 90 -13.15 5.59 -11.05
C ARG A 90 -13.75 5.85 -9.68
N GLU A 91 -14.93 6.45 -9.61
CA GLU A 91 -15.64 6.71 -8.35
C GLU A 91 -16.02 5.41 -7.64
N CYS A 92 -16.50 4.41 -8.38
CA CYS A 92 -16.78 3.08 -7.83
C CYS A 92 -15.54 2.46 -7.17
N VAL A 93 -14.40 2.48 -7.87
CA VAL A 93 -13.15 1.93 -7.32
C VAL A 93 -12.69 2.72 -6.09
N ALA A 94 -12.75 4.05 -6.13
CA ALA A 94 -12.35 4.89 -5.01
C ALA A 94 -13.21 4.64 -3.76
N ASN A 95 -14.54 4.61 -3.92
CA ASN A 95 -15.48 4.36 -2.83
C ASN A 95 -15.33 2.94 -2.25
N ALA A 96 -15.20 1.93 -3.11
CA ALA A 96 -14.97 0.56 -2.66
C ALA A 96 -13.63 0.44 -1.90
N THR A 97 -12.57 1.09 -2.39
CA THR A 97 -11.27 1.09 -1.72
C THR A 97 -11.38 1.75 -0.34
N ALA A 98 -12.12 2.87 -0.22
CA ALA A 98 -12.30 3.60 1.04
C ALA A 98 -13.06 2.79 2.08
N SER A 99 -14.18 2.20 1.66
CA SER A 99 -15.01 1.35 2.52
C SER A 99 -14.31 0.06 2.97
N ILE A 100 -13.36 -0.47 2.20
CA ILE A 100 -12.58 -1.65 2.59
C ILE A 100 -11.43 -1.28 3.54
N TYR A 101 -10.63 -0.28 3.18
CA TYR A 101 -9.45 0.06 3.98
C TYR A 101 -9.79 0.73 5.30
N GLY A 102 -10.84 1.56 5.39
CA GLY A 102 -11.21 2.23 6.64
C GLY A 102 -11.35 1.26 7.82
N PRO A 103 -12.30 0.30 7.78
CA PRO A 103 -12.47 -0.69 8.84
C PRO A 103 -11.27 -1.64 9.01
N SER A 104 -10.54 -1.94 7.93
CA SER A 104 -9.33 -2.77 7.99
C SER A 104 -8.23 -2.09 8.82
N ASN A 105 -8.00 -0.80 8.57
CA ASN A 105 -7.01 -0.01 9.27
C ASN A 105 -7.39 0.22 10.73
N ASP A 106 -8.68 0.36 11.05
CA ASP A 106 -9.14 0.41 12.44
C ASP A 106 -8.79 -0.87 13.21
N ARG A 107 -8.98 -2.05 12.60
CA ARG A 107 -8.58 -3.33 13.20
C ARG A 107 -7.07 -3.44 13.37
N VAL A 108 -6.30 -3.03 12.37
CA VAL A 108 -4.83 -2.99 12.45
C VAL A 108 -4.37 -2.08 13.58
N ALA A 109 -4.94 -0.88 13.69
CA ALA A 109 -4.63 0.06 14.77
C ALA A 109 -4.94 -0.53 16.16
N ALA A 110 -6.07 -1.23 16.30
CA ALA A 110 -6.42 -1.92 17.54
C ALA A 110 -5.39 -3.02 17.91
N HIS A 111 -4.95 -3.83 16.94
CA HIS A 111 -3.91 -4.82 17.17
C HIS A 111 -2.55 -4.19 17.52
N GLN A 112 -2.21 -3.06 16.90
CA GLN A 112 -0.99 -2.31 17.22
C GLN A 112 -1.02 -1.75 18.65
N GLN A 113 -2.15 -1.20 19.09
CA GLN A 113 -2.35 -0.76 20.48
C GLN A 113 -2.18 -1.91 21.47
N GLN A 114 -2.76 -3.09 21.17
CA GLN A 114 -2.58 -4.28 22.00
C GLN A 114 -1.11 -4.71 22.08
N MET A 115 -0.36 -4.64 20.99
CA MET A 115 1.09 -4.91 21.02
C MET A 115 1.85 -3.90 21.88
N ALA A 116 1.50 -2.62 21.84
CA ALA A 116 2.11 -1.60 22.69
C ALA A 116 1.91 -1.92 24.17
N MET A 117 0.67 -2.25 24.58
CA MET A 117 0.35 -2.66 25.95
C MET A 117 1.12 -3.91 26.38
N LEU A 118 1.26 -4.90 25.49
CA LEU A 118 2.04 -6.12 25.78
C LEU A 118 3.55 -5.84 25.89
N ASN A 119 4.08 -4.87 25.15
CA ASN A 119 5.47 -4.47 25.25
C ASN A 119 5.78 -3.81 26.59
N GLU A 120 4.87 -2.99 27.11
CA GLU A 120 5.01 -2.39 28.45
C GLU A 120 5.06 -3.46 29.55
N GLN A 121 4.21 -4.48 29.45
CA GLN A 121 4.21 -5.62 30.38
C GLN A 121 5.51 -6.44 30.31
N LEU A 122 6.19 -6.42 29.18
CA LEU A 122 7.44 -7.15 28.99
C LEU A 122 8.59 -6.62 29.86
N ALA A 123 8.57 -5.33 30.20
CA ALA A 123 9.66 -4.67 30.92
C ALA A 123 9.85 -5.17 32.36
N GLY A 124 8.81 -5.75 32.97
CA GLY A 124 8.85 -6.31 34.32
C GLY A 124 8.62 -7.83 34.39
N ALA A 125 8.62 -8.51 33.25
CA ALA A 125 8.25 -9.92 33.16
C ALA A 125 9.42 -10.87 33.47
N ASP A 126 9.14 -11.98 34.16
CA ASP A 126 10.09 -13.08 34.31
C ASP A 126 10.33 -13.83 32.98
N ALA A 127 11.22 -14.83 32.99
CA ALA A 127 11.61 -15.56 31.78
C ALA A 127 10.43 -16.30 31.11
N GLN A 128 9.55 -16.95 31.89
CA GLN A 128 8.41 -17.70 31.35
C GLN A 128 7.30 -16.75 30.87
N HIS A 129 7.01 -15.72 31.65
CA HIS A 129 6.00 -14.72 31.32
C HIS A 129 6.41 -13.92 30.08
N SER A 130 7.69 -13.54 29.96
CA SER A 130 8.21 -12.83 28.80
C SER A 130 8.17 -13.68 27.52
N GLN A 131 8.35 -15.01 27.60
CA GLN A 131 8.17 -15.90 26.45
C GLN A 131 6.71 -15.94 26.00
N ALA A 132 5.76 -16.06 26.94
CA ALA A 132 4.33 -16.05 26.64
C ALA A 132 3.87 -14.72 26.01
N LEU A 133 4.34 -13.58 26.53
CA LEU A 133 4.04 -12.25 25.97
C LEU A 133 4.61 -12.09 24.55
N ARG A 134 5.84 -12.53 24.29
CA ARG A 134 6.43 -12.50 22.93
C ARG A 134 5.63 -13.36 21.95
N ALA A 135 5.15 -14.53 22.37
CA ALA A 135 4.29 -15.37 21.54
C ALA A 135 2.97 -14.67 21.18
N ARG A 136 2.32 -14.02 22.15
CA ARG A 136 1.10 -13.22 21.91
C ARG A 136 1.33 -12.09 20.92
N MET A 137 2.44 -11.36 21.04
CA MET A 137 2.79 -10.33 20.05
C MET A 137 3.01 -10.92 18.66
N ALA A 138 3.64 -12.10 18.54
CA ALA A 138 3.79 -12.76 17.25
C ALA A 138 2.44 -13.11 16.61
N THR A 139 1.48 -13.58 17.41
CA THR A 139 0.10 -13.83 16.95
C THR A 139 -0.58 -12.55 16.47
N LEU A 140 -0.41 -11.42 17.16
CA LEU A 140 -0.96 -10.13 16.73
C LEU A 140 -0.33 -9.63 15.42
N ARG A 141 0.98 -9.78 15.25
CA ARG A 141 1.66 -9.45 13.99
C ARG A 141 1.10 -10.28 12.83
N GLN A 142 0.90 -11.58 13.03
CA GLN A 142 0.27 -12.43 12.03
C GLN A 142 -1.18 -12.02 11.72
N ALA A 143 -1.94 -11.56 12.72
CA ALA A 143 -3.30 -11.05 12.50
C ALA A 143 -3.30 -9.80 11.63
N ILE A 144 -2.38 -8.85 11.88
CA ILE A 144 -2.19 -7.66 11.05
C ILE A 144 -1.85 -8.05 9.60
N THR A 145 -0.91 -8.99 9.41
CA THR A 145 -0.56 -9.46 8.06
C THR A 145 -1.77 -10.05 7.32
N ARG A 146 -2.60 -10.86 8.02
CA ARG A 146 -3.82 -11.43 7.43
C ARG A 146 -4.84 -10.36 7.08
N GLU A 147 -5.00 -9.34 7.92
CA GLU A 147 -5.91 -8.24 7.71
C GLU A 147 -5.55 -7.46 6.43
N HIS A 148 -4.27 -7.13 6.24
CA HIS A 148 -3.80 -6.50 5.00
C HIS A 148 -4.00 -7.39 3.77
N ALA A 149 -3.67 -8.68 3.86
CA ALA A 149 -3.86 -9.62 2.74
C ALA A 149 -5.34 -9.75 2.33
N ASN A 150 -6.24 -9.75 3.32
CA ASN A 150 -7.68 -9.78 3.09
C ASN A 150 -8.17 -8.49 2.41
N ALA A 151 -7.79 -7.32 2.93
CA ALA A 151 -8.15 -6.03 2.34
C ALA A 151 -7.69 -5.92 0.88
N ASN A 152 -6.45 -6.33 0.58
CA ASN A 152 -5.94 -6.40 -0.78
C ASN A 152 -6.79 -7.28 -1.70
N THR A 153 -7.19 -8.46 -1.22
CA THR A 153 -8.06 -9.38 -1.96
C THR A 153 -9.41 -8.74 -2.27
N LEU A 154 -10.02 -8.09 -1.28
CA LEU A 154 -11.31 -7.42 -1.41
C LEU A 154 -11.25 -6.24 -2.39
N VAL A 155 -10.19 -5.44 -2.37
CA VAL A 155 -10.01 -4.30 -3.30
C VAL A 155 -9.83 -4.80 -4.73
N ASN A 156 -9.02 -5.83 -4.94
CA ASN A 156 -8.85 -6.43 -6.27
C ASN A 156 -10.16 -7.04 -6.80
N ALA A 157 -10.98 -7.63 -5.93
CA ALA A 157 -12.31 -8.11 -6.28
C ALA A 157 -13.29 -6.96 -6.57
N ALA A 158 -13.23 -5.87 -5.80
CA ALA A 158 -14.08 -4.70 -6.02
C ALA A 158 -13.73 -4.00 -7.34
N ARG A 159 -12.44 -3.87 -7.67
CA ARG A 159 -11.99 -3.28 -8.92
C ARG A 159 -12.52 -4.03 -10.14
N ARG A 160 -12.48 -5.36 -10.10
CA ARG A 160 -13.06 -6.21 -11.17
C ARG A 160 -14.56 -5.98 -11.33
N ARG A 161 -15.30 -5.96 -10.21
CA ARG A 161 -16.75 -5.67 -10.22
C ARG A 161 -17.08 -4.29 -10.80
N CYS A 162 -16.33 -3.24 -10.43
CA CYS A 162 -16.53 -1.90 -11.00
C CYS A 162 -16.27 -1.89 -12.52
N ILE A 163 -15.19 -2.53 -12.98
CA ILE A 163 -14.87 -2.62 -14.41
C ILE A 163 -15.99 -3.36 -15.17
N GLU A 164 -16.45 -4.50 -14.66
CA GLU A 164 -17.53 -5.28 -15.25
C GLU A 164 -18.82 -4.46 -15.33
N GLN A 165 -19.15 -3.68 -14.29
CA GLN A 165 -20.37 -2.87 -14.24
C GLN A 165 -20.38 -1.74 -15.28
N TYR A 166 -19.27 -1.02 -15.47
CA TYR A 166 -19.24 0.20 -16.31
C TYR A 166 -18.65 -0.01 -17.71
N ARG A 167 -18.08 -1.18 -18.01
CA ARG A 167 -17.59 -1.51 -19.36
C ARG A 167 -18.49 -2.46 -20.14
N THR A 168 -19.51 -3.03 -19.52
CA THR A 168 -20.49 -3.91 -20.18
C THR A 168 -21.80 -3.22 -20.53
N THR A 169 -22.01 -1.99 -20.05
CA THR A 169 -23.10 -1.11 -20.49
C THR A 169 -22.74 -0.51 -21.87
N PRO A 170 -23.48 -0.85 -22.95
CA PRO A 170 -23.24 -0.33 -24.30
C PRO A 170 -23.67 1.12 -24.47
#